data_AF-A0A2G9NMT2-F1
#
_entry.id   AF-A0A2G9NMT2-F1
#
_cell.length_a   1.000
_cell.length_b   1.000
_cell.length_c   1.000
_cell.angle_alpha   90.00
_cell.angle_beta   90.00
_cell.angle_gamma   90.00
#
_symmetry.space_group_name_H-M   'P 1'
#
loop_
_entity.id
_entity.type
_entity.pdbx_description
1 polymer ?
#
loop_
_entity_poly.entity_id
_entity_poly.type
_entity_poly.pdbx_seq_one_letter_code
_entity_poly.pdbx_strand_id
1 'polypeptide(L)'
;MSEESINLGLNIQLVGFNNIDKMELSAAKKIIGSMANKIKEKIEFEELKIRLKTQKSINVIYQIDINLNGKGKSFNAISEDRNLFIGLNEGFKRIFNEIEHNKK
;
A
#
# COMPACT_ATOMS: atom_id res chain seq x y z
N MET A 1 -4.03 4.86 -20.72
CA MET A 1 -2.73 5.18 -20.08
C MET A 1 -2.36 3.98 -19.24
N SER A 2 -1.33 3.23 -19.64
CA SER A 2 -0.89 2.04 -18.91
C SER A 2 -0.31 2.51 -17.58
N GLU A 3 -1.00 2.25 -16.46
CA GLU A 3 -0.45 2.54 -15.15
C GLU A 3 0.75 1.65 -14.93
N GLU A 4 1.94 2.25 -14.90
CA GLU A 4 3.17 1.50 -14.69
C GLU A 4 3.22 0.95 -13.26
N SER A 5 3.63 -0.32 -13.13
CA SER A 5 3.72 -1.02 -11.86
C SER A 5 5.15 -1.48 -11.58
N ILE A 6 5.59 -1.35 -10.33
CA ILE A 6 6.84 -1.91 -9.81
C ILE A 6 6.50 -3.12 -8.94
N ASN A 7 7.17 -4.24 -9.17
CA ASN A 7 7.07 -5.40 -8.28
C ASN A 7 8.11 -5.30 -7.15
N LEU A 8 7.68 -5.58 -5.93
CA LEU A 8 8.53 -5.66 -4.74
C LEU A 8 8.54 -7.11 -4.22
N GLY A 9 9.47 -7.91 -4.73
CA GLY A 9 9.45 -9.36 -4.51
C GLY A 9 8.38 -10.04 -5.36
N LEU A 10 7.81 -11.15 -4.86
CA LEU A 10 6.88 -11.99 -5.63
C LEU A 10 5.41 -11.58 -5.51
N ASN A 11 4.98 -11.10 -4.33
CA ASN A 11 3.56 -10.95 -4.00
C ASN A 11 3.14 -9.49 -3.78
N ILE A 12 4.02 -8.51 -4.04
CA ILE A 12 3.74 -7.09 -3.77
C ILE A 12 3.85 -6.29 -5.06
N GLN A 13 2.79 -5.56 -5.41
CA GLN A 13 2.71 -4.71 -6.59
C GLN A 13 2.49 -3.25 -6.18
N LEU A 14 3.33 -2.35 -6.68
CA LEU A 14 3.26 -0.91 -6.47
C LEU A 14 2.85 -0.23 -7.77
N VAL A 15 1.68 0.38 -7.82
CA VAL A 15 1.13 1.04 -9.01
C VAL A 15 1.17 2.56 -8.81
N GLY A 16 1.69 3.31 -9.79
CA GLY A 16 1.73 4.78 -9.71
C GLY A 16 2.90 5.36 -8.91
N PHE A 17 3.79 4.51 -8.39
CA PHE A 17 5.00 4.91 -7.65
C PHE A 17 6.17 5.34 -8.56
N ASN A 18 6.01 5.31 -9.87
CA ASN A 18 7.08 5.74 -10.81
C ASN A 18 7.20 7.26 -10.90
N ASN A 19 6.18 7.99 -10.45
CA ASN A 19 6.10 9.44 -10.56
C ASN A 19 6.65 10.18 -9.32
N ILE A 20 7.08 9.45 -8.29
CA ILE A 20 7.69 10.05 -7.08
C ILE A 20 9.22 10.02 -7.18
N ASP A 21 9.85 10.82 -6.33
CA ASP A 21 11.28 10.93 -6.24
C ASP A 21 11.95 9.56 -5.89
N LYS A 22 13.17 9.31 -6.39
CA LYS A 22 13.89 8.04 -6.15
C LYS A 22 14.14 7.78 -4.65
N MET A 23 14.39 8.83 -3.87
CA MET A 23 14.62 8.72 -2.44
C MET A 23 13.34 8.34 -1.70
N GLU A 24 12.24 9.03 -1.98
CA GLU A 24 10.88 8.71 -1.52
C GLU A 24 10.47 7.29 -1.92
N LEU A 25 10.74 6.87 -3.16
CA LEU A 25 10.47 5.51 -3.62
C LEU A 25 11.24 4.46 -2.82
N SER A 26 12.53 4.72 -2.55
CA SER A 26 13.36 3.83 -1.74
C SER A 26 12.84 3.71 -0.31
N ALA A 27 12.45 4.84 0.30
CA ALA A 27 11.84 4.86 1.63
C ALA A 27 10.48 4.14 1.65
N ALA A 28 9.61 4.40 0.68
CA ALA A 28 8.30 3.76 0.55
C ALA A 28 8.42 2.24 0.42
N LYS A 29 9.35 1.74 -0.42
CA LYS A 29 9.62 0.30 -0.56
C LYS A 29 10.03 -0.34 0.77
N LYS A 30 10.87 0.32 1.57
CA LYS A 30 11.27 -0.18 2.89
C LYS A 30 10.09 -0.27 3.85
N ILE A 31 9.26 0.78 3.91
CA ILE A 31 8.06 0.81 4.74
C ILE A 31 7.09 -0.29 4.33
N ILE A 32 6.79 -0.38 3.04
CA ILE A 32 5.86 -1.36 2.48
C ILE A 32 6.37 -2.78 2.73
N GLY A 33 7.66 -3.05 2.51
CA GLY A 33 8.26 -4.35 2.78
C GLY A 33 8.16 -4.73 4.26
N SER A 34 8.41 -3.78 5.17
CA SER A 34 8.25 -3.98 6.61
C SER A 34 6.79 -4.30 6.99
N MET A 35 5.83 -3.55 6.45
CA MET A 35 4.40 -3.80 6.71
C MET A 35 3.93 -5.13 6.12
N ALA A 36 4.39 -5.49 4.92
CA ALA A 36 4.10 -6.78 4.31
C ALA A 36 4.60 -7.94 5.17
N ASN A 37 5.80 -7.83 5.75
CA ASN A 37 6.30 -8.84 6.70
C ASN A 37 5.40 -8.97 7.93
N LYS A 38 4.97 -7.86 8.53
CA LYS A 38 4.01 -7.86 9.65
C LYS A 38 2.65 -8.46 9.28
N ILE A 39 2.19 -8.28 8.04
CA ILE A 39 0.96 -8.91 7.55
C ILE A 39 1.15 -10.43 7.45
N LYS A 40 2.30 -10.90 6.93
CA LYS A 40 2.63 -12.34 6.83
C LYS A 40 2.64 -13.05 8.17
N GLU A 41 3.02 -12.36 9.25
CA GLU A 41 2.95 -12.88 10.62
C GLU A 41 1.51 -13.11 11.10
N LYS A 42 0.53 -12.41 10.51
CA LYS A 42 -0.88 -12.46 10.93
C LYS A 42 -1.74 -13.33 10.02
N ILE A 43 -1.51 -13.30 8.70
CA ILE A 43 -2.26 -14.05 7.67
C ILE A 43 -1.34 -14.42 6.50
N GLU A 44 -1.66 -15.51 5.80
CA GLU A 44 -1.10 -15.78 4.47
C GLU A 44 -1.84 -14.95 3.41
N PHE A 45 -1.10 -14.35 2.48
CA PHE A 45 -1.67 -13.60 1.37
C PHE A 45 -0.99 -13.93 0.04
N GLU A 46 -1.79 -13.87 -1.02
CA GLU A 46 -1.39 -14.15 -2.40
C GLU A 46 -0.89 -12.87 -3.07
N GLU A 47 -1.56 -11.74 -2.82
CA GLU A 47 -1.24 -10.46 -3.44
C GLU A 47 -1.44 -9.29 -2.46
N LEU A 48 -0.47 -8.38 -2.42
CA LEU A 48 -0.57 -7.06 -1.82
C LEU A 48 -0.35 -6.01 -2.90
N LYS A 49 -1.41 -5.33 -3.31
CA LYS A 49 -1.38 -4.30 -4.33
C LYS A 49 -1.59 -2.93 -3.71
N ILE A 50 -0.67 -2.01 -3.99
CA ILE A 50 -0.70 -0.65 -3.45
C ILE A 50 -0.69 0.31 -4.63
N ARG A 51 -1.73 1.12 -4.74
CA ARG A 51 -1.89 2.11 -5.80
C ARG A 51 -1.74 3.50 -5.20
N LEU A 52 -0.83 4.28 -5.78
CA LEU A 52 -0.63 5.68 -5.47
C LEU A 52 -1.28 6.54 -6.56
N LYS A 53 -2.20 7.40 -6.14
CA LYS A 53 -2.77 8.47 -6.98
C LYS A 53 -2.35 9.80 -6.39
N THR A 54 -1.75 10.65 -7.22
CA THR A 54 -1.39 12.02 -6.84
C THR A 54 -2.29 12.99 -7.58
N GLN A 55 -2.96 13.89 -6.86
CA GLN A 55 -3.61 15.03 -7.50
C GLN A 55 -2.59 16.16 -7.68
N LYS A 56 -2.30 16.54 -8.94
CA LYS A 56 -1.50 17.73 -9.25
C LYS A 56 -2.38 18.97 -9.04
N SER A 57 -2.49 19.41 -7.79
CA SER A 57 -3.12 20.67 -7.41
C SER A 57 -2.13 21.54 -6.62
N ILE A 58 -2.53 22.77 -6.27
CA ILE A 58 -1.74 23.69 -5.42
C ILE A 58 -1.29 22.99 -4.12
N ASN A 59 -2.08 22.01 -3.64
CA ASN A 59 -1.70 21.10 -2.57
C ASN A 59 -1.63 19.66 -3.10
N VAL A 60 -0.43 19.08 -3.13
CA VAL A 60 -0.27 17.66 -3.46
C VAL A 60 -0.94 16.83 -2.37
N ILE A 61 -1.93 16.02 -2.76
CA ILE A 61 -2.56 15.01 -1.91
C ILE A 61 -2.22 13.65 -2.51
N TYR A 62 -1.69 12.78 -1.66
CA TYR A 62 -1.41 11.38 -1.95
C TYR A 62 -2.60 10.54 -1.51
N GLN A 63 -3.34 10.02 -2.48
CA GLN A 63 -4.33 8.99 -2.25
C GLN A 63 -3.69 7.62 -2.43
N ILE A 64 -3.83 6.78 -1.43
CA ILE A 64 -3.23 5.46 -1.34
C ILE A 64 -4.33 4.44 -1.18
N ASP A 65 -4.38 3.51 -2.11
CA ASP A 65 -5.33 2.41 -2.18
C ASP A 65 -4.55 1.09 -2.00
N ILE A 66 -4.79 0.42 -0.88
CA ILE A 66 -4.16 -0.85 -0.51
C ILE A 66 -5.20 -1.95 -0.64
N ASN A 67 -4.92 -2.93 -1.50
CA ASN A 67 -5.73 -4.13 -1.68
C ASN A 67 -4.86 -5.34 -1.31
N LEU A 68 -5.31 -6.13 -0.33
CA LEU A 68 -4.64 -7.33 0.15
C LEU A 68 -5.56 -8.52 -0.08
N ASN A 69 -5.11 -9.48 -0.88
CA ASN A 69 -5.85 -10.69 -1.24
C ASN A 69 -5.16 -11.93 -0.67
N GLY A 70 -5.90 -12.79 0.03
CA GLY A 70 -5.37 -14.05 0.55
C GLY A 70 -6.44 -15.06 0.96
N LYS A 71 -6.31 -16.32 0.51
CA LYS A 71 -7.17 -17.46 0.89
C LYS A 71 -8.67 -17.14 0.84
N GLY A 72 -9.11 -16.49 -0.24
CA GLY A 72 -10.52 -16.14 -0.46
C GLY A 72 -11.04 -14.97 0.37
N LYS A 73 -10.19 -14.27 1.13
CA LYS A 73 -10.50 -13.00 1.78
C LYS A 73 -9.76 -11.85 1.08
N SER A 74 -10.42 -10.70 1.02
CA SER A 74 -9.84 -9.46 0.51
C SER A 74 -10.01 -8.38 1.56
N PHE A 75 -8.93 -7.65 1.84
CA PHE A 75 -8.89 -6.53 2.77
C PHE A 75 -8.50 -5.28 1.98
N ASN A 76 -9.29 -4.22 2.08
CA ASN A 76 -9.11 -3.04 1.24
C ASN A 76 -9.14 -1.79 2.11
N ALA A 77 -8.17 -0.91 1.89
CA ALA A 77 -8.09 0.35 2.61
C ALA A 77 -7.70 1.49 1.66
N ILE A 78 -8.43 2.58 1.76
CA ILE A 78 -8.09 3.85 1.12
C ILE A 78 -7.67 4.84 2.20
N SER A 79 -6.62 5.61 1.95
CA SER A 79 -6.15 6.70 2.81
C SER A 79 -5.68 7.87 1.96
N GLU A 80 -5.77 9.08 2.50
CA GLU A 80 -5.36 10.30 1.82
C GLU A 80 -4.59 11.18 2.79
N ASP A 81 -3.42 11.66 2.36
CA ASP A 81 -2.60 12.57 3.17
C ASP A 81 -1.72 13.46 2.28
N ARG A 82 -1.24 14.59 2.81
CA ARG A 82 -0.26 15.45 2.14
C ARG A 82 1.17 14.88 2.20
N ASN A 83 1.39 13.93 3.10
CA ASN A 83 2.63 13.20 3.27
C ASN A 83 2.41 11.72 2.91
N LEU A 84 3.14 11.25 1.90
CA LEU A 84 3.07 9.87 1.40
C LEU A 84 3.22 8.83 2.53
N PHE A 85 4.14 9.04 3.46
CA PHE A 85 4.45 8.06 4.51
C PHE A 85 3.37 8.00 5.60
N ILE A 86 2.78 9.15 5.93
CA ILE A 86 1.62 9.20 6.84
C ILE A 86 0.44 8.48 6.19
N GLY A 87 0.14 8.79 4.92
CA GLY A 87 -0.89 8.09 4.18
C GLY A 87 -0.66 6.57 4.15
N LEU A 88 0.55 6.11 3.83
CA LEU A 88 0.89 4.68 3.82
C LEU A 88 0.63 4.05 5.19
N ASN A 89 1.08 4.70 6.25
CA ASN A 89 0.91 4.22 7.62
C ASN A 89 -0.58 4.11 7.99
N GLU A 90 -1.39 5.11 7.67
CA GLU A 90 -2.83 5.09 7.92
C GLU A 90 -3.56 4.03 7.10
N GLY A 91 -3.21 3.85 5.82
CA GLY A 91 -3.72 2.78 4.98
C GLY A 91 -3.42 1.40 5.57
N PHE A 92 -2.17 1.13 5.97
CA PHE A 92 -1.81 -0.15 6.57
C PHE A 92 -2.46 -0.37 7.93
N LYS A 93 -2.58 0.66 8.79
CA LYS A 93 -3.33 0.54 10.05
C LYS A 93 -4.77 0.06 9.83
N ARG A 94 -5.45 0.59 8.81
CA ARG A 94 -6.81 0.14 8.45
C ARG A 94 -6.83 -1.34 8.05
N ILE A 95 -5.88 -1.78 7.21
CA ILE A 95 -5.72 -3.20 6.85
C ILE A 95 -5.50 -4.07 8.09
N PHE A 96 -4.60 -3.67 9.00
CA PHE A 96 -4.34 -4.44 10.22
C PHE A 96 -5.59 -4.54 11.11
N ASN A 97 -6.30 -3.43 11.30
CA ASN A 97 -7.54 -3.43 12.06
C ASN A 97 -8.57 -4.37 11.40
N GLU A 98 -8.68 -4.36 10.07
CA GLU A 98 -9.62 -5.22 9.35
C GLU A 98 -9.26 -6.70 9.49
N ILE A 99 -7.97 -7.05 9.41
CA ILE A 99 -7.45 -8.41 9.66
C ILE A 99 -7.78 -8.87 11.08
N GLU A 100 -7.61 -7.99 12.07
CA GLU A 100 -7.87 -8.33 13.48
C GLU A 100 -9.35 -8.54 13.77
N HIS A 101 -10.25 -7.75 13.16
CA HIS A 101 -11.69 -7.91 13.35
C HIS A 101 -12.28 -9.10 12.56
N ASN A 102 -11.72 -9.46 11.39
CA ASN A 102 -12.19 -10.56 10.54
C ASN A 102 -11.51 -11.91 10.82
N LYS A 103 -10.76 -12.02 11.92
CA LYS A 103 -10.16 -13.28 12.41
C LYS A 103 -11.15 -14.24 13.09
N LYS A 104 -12.45 -13.92 13.12
CA LYS A 104 -13.51 -14.79 13.64
C LYS A 104 -14.00 -15.78 12.59
#